data_AF-A0A2B7WR88-F1
#
_entry.id   AF-A0A2B7WR88-F1
#
_cell.length_a   1.000
_cell.length_b   1.000
_cell.length_c   1.000
_cell.angle_alpha   90.00
_cell.angle_beta   90.00
_cell.angle_gamma   90.00
#
_symmetry.space_group_name_H-M   'P 1'
#
loop_
_entity.id
_entity.type
_entity.pdbx_description
1 polymer ?
#
loop_
_entity_poly.entity_id
_entity_poly.type
_entity_poly.pdbx_seq_one_letter_code
_entity_poly.pdbx_strand_id
1 'polypeptide(L)'
;MTHQNFERLSKPLLLGSSNHLTEASKLKSGKIPKLRMRRALGTRSDDAGATCGKSSPSGSATCPLNVCCSSSGYCGTGSDFCSLGHSATSCQEDYGSCRMISRSSSSCGADSAMGRSIGYFQLDSVQARECGNIRPDTIGVDGLTHLFLAFAGVDSMSFAVSALDPAHELLYREFTALGSSKKFETWIALGGWAFTDPGPTEKTWSKLASCPDNRKKFITSLKQFLAKYGFKGVDIDWEYPGAPERNGDPRDTQNFVALLREMHAEIGQEYGISVALPASYWYLRWFDLRAMEEYVDFFGLMTYDLHGTWDSEGDFGNVIAGHTDIAEVQNMILPLWYAGVDPAKINFGLAYYGRGYTLSNPSCHAVGCSWKGPSDEGPCSKTKGVMTLHEIENLILHTRLRPQLLQKEMMKELTFNNQWIGYDDADTIKMKKKWASQYCFGGTMIWSVDQYSSSREGGASSNPEGHSYLKSTGITTAKKSLVNPPTGVYSTRIASTLQSRPRGSMGTSIVNPGGTKGAAVRNSAPTGQEQTVTITITLTAPTIAATKTDSKILLGTTAPAPTVNVGNGSDPGAPEPCTGSESYPVSATRAIDGKIVPGNR
;
A
#
# COMPACT_ATOMS: atom_id res chain seq x y z
N MET A 1 -58.92 -12.73 -2.75
CA MET A 1 -59.64 -12.32 -3.97
C MET A 1 -60.54 -11.14 -3.62
N THR A 2 -60.18 -9.92 -4.00
CA THR A 2 -61.11 -8.77 -4.08
C THR A 2 -60.44 -7.60 -4.82
N HIS A 3 -61.12 -7.11 -5.87
CA HIS A 3 -61.47 -5.70 -6.16
C HIS A 3 -60.63 -4.54 -5.56
N GLN A 4 -60.31 -3.45 -6.29
CA GLN A 4 -60.42 -3.19 -7.73
C GLN A 4 -59.61 -1.95 -8.17
N ASN A 5 -59.46 -1.78 -9.49
CA ASN A 5 -58.79 -0.71 -10.25
C ASN A 5 -59.03 0.74 -9.78
N PHE A 6 -58.07 1.62 -10.10
CA PHE A 6 -58.39 2.88 -10.82
C PHE A 6 -57.24 3.30 -11.75
N GLU A 7 -57.56 3.69 -12.98
CA GLU A 7 -56.63 4.32 -13.92
C GLU A 7 -56.88 5.84 -13.98
N ARG A 8 -55.84 6.65 -14.27
CA ARG A 8 -55.87 7.50 -15.49
C ARG A 8 -54.53 8.16 -15.84
N LEU A 9 -54.12 7.84 -17.07
CA LEU A 9 -53.24 8.55 -18.00
C LEU A 9 -52.96 10.04 -17.74
N SER A 10 -51.68 10.42 -17.82
CA SER A 10 -51.24 11.61 -18.57
C SER A 10 -49.80 11.48 -19.09
N LYS A 11 -49.58 12.04 -20.28
CA LYS A 11 -48.34 12.14 -21.09
C LYS A 11 -48.54 13.33 -22.05
N PRO A 12 -47.50 13.89 -22.69
CA PRO A 12 -46.06 13.75 -22.47
C PRO A 12 -45.36 15.11 -22.23
N LEU A 13 -44.04 15.11 -21.97
CA LEU A 13 -43.11 16.08 -22.57
C LEU A 13 -41.66 15.61 -22.43
N LEU A 14 -40.85 15.86 -23.47
CA LEU A 14 -39.42 15.59 -23.51
C LEU A 14 -38.64 16.89 -23.28
N LEU A 15 -37.87 16.95 -22.20
CA LEU A 15 -36.72 17.85 -22.05
C LEU A 15 -35.61 17.06 -21.35
N GLY A 16 -34.38 17.18 -21.87
CA GLY A 16 -33.23 16.45 -21.35
C GLY A 16 -32.51 17.20 -20.23
N SER A 17 -32.06 16.47 -19.22
CA SER A 17 -31.07 16.93 -18.24
C SER A 17 -30.10 15.79 -17.92
N SER A 18 -28.81 16.08 -17.86
CA SER A 18 -27.79 15.08 -17.54
C SER A 18 -27.83 14.73 -16.05
N ASN A 19 -28.06 13.46 -15.73
CA ASN A 19 -28.03 12.96 -14.35
C ASN A 19 -26.75 12.13 -14.12
N HIS A 20 -25.60 12.80 -14.04
CA HIS A 20 -24.47 12.26 -13.29
C HIS A 20 -24.83 12.31 -11.80
N LEU A 21 -25.25 11.17 -11.25
CA LEU A 21 -25.42 10.98 -9.82
C LEU A 21 -24.17 10.28 -9.27
N THR A 22 -23.49 10.92 -8.33
CA THR A 22 -22.24 10.46 -7.73
C THR A 22 -22.42 9.15 -6.94
N GLU A 23 -21.54 8.17 -7.15
CA GLU A 23 -21.69 6.83 -6.56
C GLU A 23 -21.32 6.72 -5.07
N ALA A 24 -20.71 7.76 -4.49
CA ALA A 24 -20.09 7.78 -3.15
C ALA A 24 -21.03 7.57 -1.93
N SER A 25 -22.31 7.22 -2.14
CA SER A 25 -23.32 7.05 -1.08
C SER A 25 -23.95 5.64 -1.00
N LYS A 26 -23.33 4.64 -1.63
CA LYS A 26 -23.81 3.24 -1.64
C LYS A 26 -22.94 2.22 -0.87
N LEU A 27 -22.25 2.67 0.19
CA LEU A 27 -21.70 1.78 1.24
C LEU A 27 -22.83 1.14 2.07
N LYS A 28 -23.67 0.32 1.44
CA LYS A 28 -24.76 -0.45 2.06
C LYS A 28 -24.49 -1.94 1.95
N SER A 29 -23.72 -2.46 2.92
CA SER A 29 -23.62 -3.89 3.23
C SER A 29 -23.52 -4.79 1.99
N GLY A 30 -22.58 -4.47 1.10
CA GLY A 30 -22.25 -5.34 -0.03
C GLY A 30 -21.87 -6.72 0.51
N LYS A 31 -22.37 -7.79 -0.13
CA LYS A 31 -21.90 -9.14 0.19
C LYS A 31 -20.45 -9.24 -0.29
N ILE A 32 -19.53 -9.20 0.67
CA ILE A 32 -18.11 -9.51 0.42
C ILE A 32 -18.07 -10.88 -0.28
N PRO A 33 -17.38 -11.04 -1.42
CA PRO A 33 -17.18 -12.34 -2.06
C PRO A 33 -16.55 -13.31 -1.05
N LYS A 34 -16.99 -14.58 -1.04
CA LYS A 34 -16.71 -15.50 0.07
C LYS A 34 -15.23 -15.62 0.41
N LEU A 35 -14.79 -15.01 1.51
CA LEU A 35 -13.37 -14.82 1.79
C LEU A 35 -12.80 -16.03 2.54
N ARG A 36 -12.38 -17.04 1.78
CA ARG A 36 -11.64 -18.19 2.31
C ARG A 36 -10.20 -17.83 2.63
N MET A 37 -10.00 -16.94 3.60
CA MET A 37 -8.71 -16.81 4.29
C MET A 37 -8.42 -18.12 5.03
N ARG A 38 -7.68 -19.00 4.34
CA ARG A 38 -7.15 -20.24 4.88
C ARG A 38 -5.82 -19.96 5.53
N ARG A 39 -5.54 -20.67 6.64
CA ARG A 39 -4.40 -20.40 7.53
C ARG A 39 -3.09 -20.34 6.76
N ALA A 40 -2.14 -19.58 7.29
CA ALA A 40 -0.73 -19.74 6.94
C ALA A 40 -0.33 -21.23 7.08
N LEU A 41 0.68 -21.65 6.30
CA LEU A 41 1.17 -23.04 6.20
C LEU A 41 0.35 -24.00 5.31
N GLY A 42 0.00 -23.54 4.10
CA GLY A 42 -0.14 -24.41 2.91
C GLY A 42 -1.56 -24.83 2.52
N THR A 43 -1.75 -25.11 1.22
CA THR A 43 -3.06 -25.40 0.62
C THR A 43 -3.46 -26.86 0.83
N ARG A 44 -3.99 -27.20 2.01
CA ARG A 44 -4.51 -28.55 2.32
C ARG A 44 -6.04 -28.58 2.40
N SER A 45 -6.73 -27.93 1.46
CA SER A 45 -8.18 -27.73 1.52
C SER A 45 -8.84 -27.54 0.14
N ASP A 46 -9.87 -28.35 -0.12
CA ASP A 46 -10.92 -28.30 -1.17
C ASP A 46 -10.54 -28.18 -2.65
N ASP A 47 -9.32 -27.79 -3.01
CA ASP A 47 -8.81 -28.12 -4.34
C ASP A 47 -8.75 -29.65 -4.42
N ALA A 48 -9.65 -30.25 -5.21
CA ALA A 48 -9.91 -31.69 -5.22
C ALA A 48 -8.85 -32.47 -6.03
N GLY A 49 -7.58 -32.23 -5.73
CA GLY A 49 -6.41 -32.79 -6.40
C GLY A 49 -5.12 -32.15 -5.89
N ALA A 50 -3.99 -32.73 -6.25
CA ALA A 50 -2.68 -32.16 -5.95
C ALA A 50 -2.47 -30.83 -6.70
N THR A 51 -1.95 -29.81 -6.01
CA THR A 51 -1.57 -28.51 -6.58
C THR A 51 -0.20 -28.52 -7.26
N CYS A 52 0.65 -29.52 -6.97
CA CYS A 52 2.01 -29.63 -7.50
C CYS A 52 2.46 -31.09 -7.74
N GLY A 53 3.57 -31.23 -8.46
CA GLY A 53 4.27 -32.49 -8.65
C GLY A 53 3.59 -33.50 -9.56
N LYS A 54 4.04 -34.76 -9.47
CA LYS A 54 3.66 -35.85 -10.39
C LYS A 54 2.18 -36.22 -10.35
N SER A 55 1.47 -35.80 -9.30
CA SER A 55 0.01 -35.99 -9.12
C SER A 55 -0.84 -34.78 -9.49
N SER A 56 -0.23 -33.63 -9.85
CA SER A 56 -0.96 -32.45 -10.31
C SER A 56 -1.70 -32.69 -11.63
N PRO A 57 -2.72 -31.88 -12.00
CA PRO A 57 -3.45 -32.04 -13.26
C PRO A 57 -2.59 -32.03 -14.53
N SER A 58 -1.41 -31.40 -14.51
CA SER A 58 -0.43 -31.40 -15.60
C SER A 58 0.69 -32.43 -15.44
N GLY A 59 0.71 -33.20 -14.33
CA GLY A 59 1.81 -34.07 -13.92
C GLY A 59 3.14 -33.34 -13.65
N SER A 60 3.13 -32.00 -13.64
CA SER A 60 4.33 -31.17 -13.80
C SER A 60 4.30 -29.82 -13.09
N ALA A 61 3.19 -29.46 -12.41
CA ALA A 61 3.06 -28.14 -11.77
C ALA A 61 4.07 -27.96 -10.63
N THR A 62 4.78 -26.83 -10.63
CA THR A 62 5.68 -26.42 -9.55
C THR A 62 4.90 -25.63 -8.49
N CYS A 63 5.44 -25.54 -7.28
CA CYS A 63 4.90 -24.65 -6.25
C CYS A 63 5.31 -23.19 -6.51
N PRO A 64 4.36 -22.24 -6.56
CA PRO A 64 4.68 -20.83 -6.64
C PRO A 64 5.52 -20.36 -5.44
N LEU A 65 6.27 -19.28 -5.64
CA LEU A 65 7.27 -18.78 -4.67
C LEU A 65 8.31 -19.84 -4.25
N ASN A 66 8.46 -20.93 -5.01
CA ASN A 66 9.38 -22.04 -4.74
C ASN A 66 9.22 -22.70 -3.34
N VAL A 67 8.01 -22.60 -2.75
CA VAL A 67 7.71 -23.32 -1.49
C VAL A 67 7.71 -24.84 -1.71
N CYS A 68 7.66 -25.63 -0.64
CA CYS A 68 7.84 -27.07 -0.75
C CYS A 68 6.65 -27.80 -1.35
N CYS A 69 6.92 -28.70 -2.30
CA CYS A 69 5.92 -29.61 -2.87
C CYS A 69 5.94 -30.94 -2.10
N SER A 70 4.91 -31.18 -1.29
CA SER A 70 4.81 -32.41 -0.49
C SER A 70 4.71 -33.69 -1.35
N SER A 71 4.96 -34.85 -0.76
CA SER A 71 4.73 -36.16 -1.42
C SER A 71 3.29 -36.37 -1.88
N SER A 72 2.33 -35.73 -1.21
CA SER A 72 0.91 -35.73 -1.62
C SER A 72 0.57 -34.65 -2.67
N GLY A 73 1.57 -33.90 -3.14
CA GLY A 73 1.43 -32.89 -4.19
C GLY A 73 0.74 -31.60 -3.75
N TYR A 74 0.91 -31.19 -2.49
CA TYR A 74 0.42 -29.89 -1.99
C TYR A 74 1.58 -28.95 -1.65
N CYS A 75 1.38 -27.65 -1.82
CA CYS A 75 2.38 -26.61 -1.57
C CYS A 75 2.32 -26.02 -0.14
N GLY A 76 3.49 -25.85 0.50
CA GLY A 76 3.61 -25.18 1.79
C GLY A 76 5.06 -25.07 2.30
N THR A 77 5.25 -24.46 3.47
CA THR A 77 6.58 -24.12 4.01
C THR A 77 6.95 -24.90 5.29
N GLY A 78 6.02 -25.68 5.85
CA GLY A 78 6.21 -26.46 7.08
C GLY A 78 6.82 -27.85 6.85
N SER A 79 7.10 -28.56 7.95
CA SER A 79 7.62 -29.95 7.96
C SER A 79 6.85 -30.89 7.04
N ASP A 80 5.52 -30.83 7.09
CA ASP A 80 4.59 -31.69 6.36
C ASP A 80 4.70 -31.53 4.83
N PHE A 81 5.33 -30.44 4.39
CA PHE A 81 5.58 -30.13 2.99
C PHE A 81 7.04 -30.35 2.59
N CYS A 82 7.98 -29.99 3.46
CA CYS A 82 9.42 -29.98 3.17
C CYS A 82 10.19 -31.26 3.61
N SER A 83 9.52 -32.28 4.14
CA SER A 83 10.22 -33.46 4.70
C SER A 83 10.88 -34.34 3.62
N LEU A 84 12.19 -34.56 3.76
CA LEU A 84 12.97 -35.52 2.99
C LEU A 84 12.96 -36.91 3.67
N GLY A 85 11.89 -37.69 3.42
CA GLY A 85 11.84 -39.10 3.80
C GLY A 85 12.61 -39.99 2.81
N HIS A 86 13.21 -41.09 3.27
CA HIS A 86 13.89 -42.04 2.38
C HIS A 86 12.87 -42.91 1.59
N SER A 87 12.40 -42.37 0.46
CA SER A 87 11.42 -42.91 -0.50
C SER A 87 9.93 -42.80 -0.13
N ALA A 88 9.08 -42.80 -1.16
CA ALA A 88 7.61 -42.77 -1.18
C ALA A 88 6.88 -41.58 -0.50
N THR A 89 7.39 -41.06 0.62
CA THR A 89 6.80 -39.93 1.37
C THR A 89 7.64 -38.65 1.33
N SER A 90 8.74 -38.65 0.57
CA SER A 90 9.58 -37.49 0.30
C SER A 90 8.85 -36.33 -0.39
N CYS A 91 9.12 -35.11 0.04
CA CYS A 91 8.96 -33.90 -0.77
C CYS A 91 9.55 -34.10 -2.20
N GLN A 92 8.93 -33.47 -3.20
CA GLN A 92 9.24 -33.67 -4.61
C GLN A 92 10.14 -32.55 -5.15
N GLU A 93 11.46 -32.75 -5.10
CA GLU A 93 12.49 -31.75 -5.41
C GLU A 93 12.39 -31.13 -6.82
N ASP A 94 11.86 -31.87 -7.80
CA ASP A 94 11.65 -31.38 -9.17
C ASP A 94 10.61 -30.22 -9.25
N TYR A 95 9.85 -29.96 -8.19
CA TYR A 95 8.66 -29.10 -8.21
C TYR A 95 8.61 -28.02 -7.12
N GLY A 96 9.71 -27.82 -6.39
CA GLY A 96 9.84 -26.78 -5.36
C GLY A 96 10.98 -27.12 -4.39
N SER A 97 11.23 -26.26 -3.41
CA SER A 97 12.20 -26.55 -2.34
C SER A 97 11.84 -27.85 -1.59
N CYS A 98 12.83 -28.62 -1.15
CA CYS A 98 12.62 -29.64 -0.10
C CYS A 98 13.47 -29.38 1.14
N ARG A 99 13.60 -28.10 1.47
CA ARG A 99 14.31 -27.60 2.65
C ARG A 99 13.41 -26.63 3.38
N MET A 100 13.27 -26.79 4.69
CA MET A 100 12.66 -25.76 5.52
C MET A 100 13.58 -24.53 5.53
N ILE A 101 13.11 -23.44 4.94
CA ILE A 101 13.83 -22.16 4.91
C ILE A 101 13.23 -21.23 5.98
N SER A 102 14.09 -20.78 6.89
CA SER A 102 13.79 -19.75 7.87
C SER A 102 14.88 -18.68 7.86
N ARG A 103 14.52 -17.48 8.29
CA ARG A 103 15.41 -16.32 8.30
C ARG A 103 16.20 -16.27 9.61
N SER A 104 17.53 -16.12 9.54
CA SER A 104 18.35 -15.92 10.74
C SER A 104 18.48 -14.44 11.07
N SER A 105 18.19 -14.10 12.32
CA SER A 105 18.08 -12.71 12.83
C SER A 105 19.41 -12.01 13.12
N SER A 106 20.54 -12.67 12.84
CA SER A 106 21.90 -12.14 13.05
C SER A 106 22.55 -11.55 11.80
N SER A 107 21.80 -11.42 10.69
CA SER A 107 22.36 -11.15 9.35
C SER A 107 22.39 -9.67 8.91
N CYS A 108 22.00 -8.73 9.77
CA CYS A 108 21.79 -7.32 9.39
C CYS A 108 21.93 -6.33 10.56
N GLY A 109 21.94 -5.04 10.23
CA GLY A 109 21.96 -3.95 11.21
C GLY A 109 20.67 -3.86 12.03
N ALA A 110 20.80 -3.52 13.31
CA ALA A 110 19.72 -3.55 14.30
C ALA A 110 18.50 -2.64 13.98
N ASP A 111 18.70 -1.66 13.11
CA ASP A 111 17.72 -0.63 12.72
C ASP A 111 17.34 -0.72 11.23
N SER A 112 17.49 -1.88 10.57
CA SER A 112 17.25 -1.98 9.11
C SER A 112 15.85 -1.51 8.69
N ALA A 113 14.81 -1.84 9.49
CA ALA A 113 13.44 -1.45 9.20
C ALA A 113 13.15 0.03 9.54
N MET A 114 14.18 0.81 9.89
CA MET A 114 14.14 2.27 9.98
C MET A 114 14.69 2.95 8.71
N GLY A 115 15.24 2.19 7.74
CA GLY A 115 15.88 2.73 6.54
C GLY A 115 14.92 3.47 5.60
N ARG A 116 13.68 2.98 5.48
CA ARG A 116 12.55 3.70 4.87
C ARG A 116 11.36 3.70 5.84
N SER A 117 10.56 4.76 5.80
CA SER A 117 9.23 4.77 6.41
C SER A 117 8.25 5.38 5.41
N ILE A 118 7.24 4.60 5.02
CA ILE A 118 6.28 4.91 3.97
C ILE A 118 4.91 5.10 4.63
N GLY A 119 4.29 6.26 4.47
CA GLY A 119 2.92 6.51 4.95
C GLY A 119 1.91 6.55 3.81
N TYR A 120 0.88 5.71 3.84
CA TYR A 120 -0.28 5.89 2.96
C TYR A 120 -1.22 6.95 3.53
N PHE A 121 -1.82 7.76 2.65
CA PHE A 121 -2.81 8.78 2.99
C PHE A 121 -4.06 8.56 2.15
N GLN A 122 -5.18 8.23 2.79
CA GLN A 122 -6.45 7.99 2.10
C GLN A 122 -7.10 9.32 1.68
N LEU A 123 -7.12 9.59 0.38
CA LEU A 123 -7.72 10.78 -0.22
C LEU A 123 -9.21 10.93 0.13
N ASP A 124 -9.96 9.82 0.10
CA ASP A 124 -11.38 9.80 0.43
C ASP A 124 -11.65 10.18 1.89
N SER A 125 -10.69 9.98 2.81
CA SER A 125 -10.82 10.36 4.22
C SER A 125 -11.04 11.86 4.43
N VAL A 126 -10.59 12.69 3.49
CA VAL A 126 -10.75 14.15 3.52
C VAL A 126 -12.21 14.57 3.42
N GLN A 127 -13.03 13.78 2.72
CA GLN A 127 -14.40 14.13 2.32
C GLN A 127 -15.48 13.18 2.89
N ALA A 128 -15.14 11.91 3.08
CA ALA A 128 -16.09 10.88 3.53
C ALA A 128 -16.33 10.88 5.06
N ARG A 129 -15.42 11.45 5.86
CA ARG A 129 -15.57 11.51 7.32
C ARG A 129 -16.12 12.86 7.79
N GLU A 130 -17.21 12.83 8.56
CA GLU A 130 -17.84 14.02 9.17
C GLU A 130 -16.98 14.66 10.28
N CYS A 131 -16.05 13.90 10.85
CA CYS A 131 -15.08 14.31 11.86
C CYS A 131 -13.79 13.49 11.70
N GLY A 132 -12.68 13.92 12.30
CA GLY A 132 -11.40 13.17 12.18
C GLY A 132 -10.91 13.01 10.73
N ASN A 133 -11.35 13.89 9.82
CA ASN A 133 -10.75 14.05 8.50
C ASN A 133 -9.49 14.91 8.62
N ILE A 134 -8.42 14.48 7.97
CA ILE A 134 -7.12 15.16 7.98
C ILE A 134 -6.81 15.60 6.56
N ARG A 135 -6.48 16.88 6.39
CA ARG A 135 -6.06 17.42 5.09
C ARG A 135 -4.55 17.25 4.88
N PRO A 136 -4.06 17.21 3.63
CA PRO A 136 -2.63 17.08 3.34
C PRO A 136 -1.74 18.10 4.08
N ASP A 137 -2.17 19.37 4.17
CA ASP A 137 -1.45 20.45 4.85
C ASP A 137 -1.37 20.29 6.38
N THR A 138 -2.20 19.43 6.96
CA THR A 138 -2.32 19.21 8.41
C THR A 138 -1.69 17.91 8.92
N ILE A 139 -1.16 17.06 8.02
CA ILE A 139 -0.80 15.68 8.38
C ILE A 139 0.59 15.53 9.02
N GLY A 140 0.67 14.65 10.03
CA GLY A 140 1.93 14.23 10.65
C GLY A 140 2.80 13.42 9.68
N VAL A 141 3.90 14.03 9.22
CA VAL A 141 4.86 13.47 8.25
C VAL A 141 6.30 13.43 8.78
N ASP A 142 6.50 13.75 10.06
CA ASP A 142 7.81 13.94 10.68
C ASP A 142 8.44 12.59 11.08
N GLY A 143 9.11 11.95 10.12
CA GLY A 143 9.71 10.61 10.25
C GLY A 143 9.64 9.78 8.97
N LEU A 144 8.72 10.14 8.08
CA LEU A 144 8.55 9.50 6.77
C LEU A 144 9.73 9.80 5.83
N THR A 145 10.06 8.82 5.00
CA THR A 145 10.88 9.00 3.79
C THR A 145 10.03 9.04 2.52
N HIS A 146 8.83 8.46 2.54
CA HIS A 146 7.84 8.56 1.46
C HIS A 146 6.43 8.74 2.02
N LEU A 147 5.58 9.45 1.28
CA LEU A 147 4.16 9.61 1.54
C LEU A 147 3.39 9.26 0.25
N PHE A 148 2.49 8.28 0.31
CA PHE A 148 1.76 7.73 -0.82
C PHE A 148 0.30 8.21 -0.79
N LEU A 149 -0.19 8.81 -1.87
CA LEU A 149 -1.59 9.21 -1.99
C LEU A 149 -2.43 8.01 -2.45
N ALA A 150 -3.40 7.60 -1.65
CA ALA A 150 -4.30 6.48 -1.94
C ALA A 150 -5.70 7.02 -2.30
N PHE A 151 -6.18 6.97 -3.54
CA PHE A 151 -5.56 6.44 -4.77
C PHE A 151 -5.83 7.38 -5.96
N ALA A 152 -5.23 7.10 -7.12
CA ALA A 152 -5.75 7.54 -8.42
C ALA A 152 -6.50 6.41 -9.13
N GLY A 153 -7.39 6.80 -10.06
CA GLY A 153 -8.17 5.87 -10.88
C GLY A 153 -7.44 5.45 -12.15
N VAL A 154 -7.86 4.31 -12.70
CA VAL A 154 -7.47 3.84 -14.04
C VAL A 154 -8.73 3.48 -14.81
N ASP A 155 -8.96 4.13 -15.96
CA ASP A 155 -10.15 3.91 -16.78
C ASP A 155 -10.15 2.52 -17.43
N SER A 156 -11.29 1.80 -17.36
CA SER A 156 -11.35 0.38 -17.69
C SER A 156 -11.45 0.05 -19.20
N MET A 157 -11.42 1.07 -20.06
CA MET A 157 -11.44 0.93 -21.53
C MET A 157 -10.18 1.46 -22.21
N SER A 158 -9.71 2.64 -21.79
CA SER A 158 -8.52 3.32 -22.32
C SER A 158 -7.24 3.00 -21.56
N PHE A 159 -7.37 2.51 -20.32
CA PHE A 159 -6.28 2.34 -19.34
C PHE A 159 -5.56 3.64 -18.97
N ALA A 160 -6.19 4.80 -19.20
CA ALA A 160 -5.66 6.09 -18.79
C ALA A 160 -5.74 6.28 -17.26
N VAL A 161 -4.72 6.90 -16.67
CA VAL A 161 -4.65 7.24 -15.25
C VAL A 161 -5.31 8.61 -15.03
N SER A 162 -6.21 8.69 -14.04
CA SER A 162 -7.02 9.87 -13.76
C SER A 162 -7.18 10.11 -12.26
N ALA A 163 -7.61 11.32 -11.88
CA ALA A 163 -8.07 11.55 -10.51
C ALA A 163 -9.41 10.83 -10.31
N LEU A 164 -9.63 10.21 -9.14
CA LEU A 164 -10.86 9.49 -8.82
C LEU A 164 -12.12 10.37 -8.99
N ASP A 165 -12.01 11.65 -8.63
CA ASP A 165 -13.01 12.69 -8.90
C ASP A 165 -12.27 13.96 -9.38
N PRO A 166 -12.71 14.64 -10.46
CA PRO A 166 -12.16 15.93 -10.88
C PRO A 166 -12.12 17.01 -9.79
N ALA A 167 -13.04 16.99 -8.83
CA ALA A 167 -13.04 17.88 -7.67
C ALA A 167 -11.82 17.67 -6.76
N HIS A 168 -11.16 16.50 -6.85
CA HIS A 168 -9.97 16.19 -6.06
C HIS A 168 -8.68 16.77 -6.66
N GLU A 169 -8.63 17.23 -7.92
CA GLU A 169 -7.36 17.64 -8.58
C GLU A 169 -6.50 18.64 -7.77
N LEU A 170 -7.13 19.49 -6.95
CA LEU A 170 -6.44 20.39 -6.03
C LEU A 170 -5.73 19.64 -4.90
N LEU A 171 -6.34 18.61 -4.31
CA LEU A 171 -5.78 17.80 -3.23
C LEU A 171 -4.53 17.02 -3.70
N TYR A 172 -4.47 16.58 -4.96
CA TYR A 172 -3.25 15.98 -5.53
C TYR A 172 -2.09 16.99 -5.55
N ARG A 173 -2.36 18.27 -5.81
CA ARG A 173 -1.34 19.35 -5.82
C ARG A 173 -0.96 19.82 -4.42
N GLU A 174 -1.92 19.93 -3.51
CA GLU A 174 -1.66 20.20 -2.09
C GLU A 174 -0.77 19.10 -1.49
N PHE A 175 -1.05 17.83 -1.84
CA PHE A 175 -0.27 16.67 -1.41
C PHE A 175 1.17 16.69 -1.96
N THR A 176 1.37 16.87 -3.27
CA THR A 176 2.73 16.86 -3.84
C THR A 176 3.57 18.06 -3.38
N ALA A 177 2.93 19.21 -3.10
CA ALA A 177 3.60 20.37 -2.52
C ALA A 177 4.24 20.11 -1.14
N LEU A 178 3.73 19.13 -0.35
CA LEU A 178 4.35 18.74 0.92
C LEU A 178 5.80 18.29 0.73
N GLY A 179 6.05 17.45 -0.28
CA GLY A 179 7.39 16.95 -0.64
C GLY A 179 8.35 18.04 -1.15
N SER A 180 7.84 19.20 -1.59
CA SER A 180 8.69 20.36 -1.90
C SER A 180 9.18 21.11 -0.64
N SER A 181 8.63 20.81 0.54
CA SER A 181 8.91 21.52 1.80
C SER A 181 9.67 20.69 2.85
N LYS A 182 9.70 19.35 2.69
CA LYS A 182 10.23 18.39 3.68
C LYS A 182 11.04 17.28 2.99
N LYS A 183 11.83 16.54 3.77
CA LYS A 183 12.80 15.54 3.28
C LYS A 183 12.19 14.17 2.97
N PHE A 184 11.05 14.15 2.28
CA PHE A 184 10.38 12.91 1.87
C PHE A 184 9.77 13.04 0.48
N GLU A 185 9.57 11.91 -0.19
CA GLU A 185 9.00 11.86 -1.53
C GLU A 185 7.48 11.66 -1.51
N THR A 186 6.79 12.31 -2.44
CA THR A 186 5.33 12.16 -2.62
C THR A 186 5.06 11.27 -3.84
N TRP A 187 4.45 10.11 -3.62
CA TRP A 187 4.14 9.11 -4.64
C TRP A 187 2.61 8.92 -4.76
N ILE A 188 2.15 8.29 -5.85
CA ILE A 188 0.72 7.98 -6.08
C ILE A 188 0.50 6.47 -6.05
N ALA A 189 -0.48 5.99 -5.28
CA ALA A 189 -0.91 4.60 -5.32
C ALA A 189 -2.07 4.42 -6.32
N LEU A 190 -2.10 3.28 -7.00
CA LEU A 190 -3.15 2.90 -7.94
C LEU A 190 -3.74 1.55 -7.56
N GLY A 191 -5.08 1.46 -7.54
CA GLY A 191 -5.80 0.22 -7.23
C GLY A 191 -6.41 0.23 -5.83
N GLY A 192 -6.00 -0.72 -4.98
CA GLY A 192 -6.57 -1.00 -3.67
C GLY A 192 -7.91 -1.75 -3.74
N TRP A 193 -8.34 -2.28 -2.61
CA TRP A 193 -9.42 -3.27 -2.50
C TRP A 193 -10.68 -2.96 -3.33
N ALA A 194 -11.20 -1.73 -3.22
CA ALA A 194 -12.45 -1.35 -3.87
C ALA A 194 -12.35 -1.33 -5.41
N PHE A 195 -11.15 -1.22 -5.99
CA PHE A 195 -10.95 -1.15 -7.44
C PHE A 195 -11.27 -2.49 -8.14
N THR A 196 -11.12 -3.61 -7.44
CA THR A 196 -11.36 -4.97 -7.96
C THR A 196 -12.73 -5.55 -7.53
N ASP A 197 -13.50 -4.82 -6.72
CA ASP A 197 -14.87 -5.19 -6.36
C ASP A 197 -15.84 -5.13 -7.57
N PRO A 198 -17.00 -5.83 -7.53
CA PRO A 198 -17.90 -5.95 -8.69
C PRO A 198 -18.43 -4.60 -9.19
N GLY A 199 -18.03 -4.21 -10.40
CA GLY A 199 -18.28 -2.88 -10.94
C GLY A 199 -17.50 -2.61 -12.24
N PRO A 200 -17.48 -1.35 -12.74
CA PRO A 200 -16.83 -1.00 -14.02
C PRO A 200 -15.34 -1.32 -14.09
N THR A 201 -14.67 -1.37 -12.93
CA THR A 201 -13.22 -1.57 -12.82
C THR A 201 -12.80 -3.01 -12.54
N GLU A 202 -13.73 -3.94 -12.26
CA GLU A 202 -13.49 -5.27 -11.66
C GLU A 202 -12.40 -6.13 -12.33
N LYS A 203 -12.16 -5.95 -13.63
CA LYS A 203 -11.21 -6.71 -14.47
C LYS A 203 -10.15 -5.84 -15.13
N THR A 204 -10.01 -4.59 -14.69
CA THR A 204 -9.14 -3.59 -15.36
C THR A 204 -7.69 -4.01 -15.31
N TRP A 205 -7.17 -4.42 -14.15
CA TRP A 205 -5.77 -4.84 -14.02
C TRP A 205 -5.39 -6.00 -14.95
N SER A 206 -6.18 -7.08 -14.99
CA SER A 206 -5.91 -8.22 -15.88
C SER A 206 -6.00 -7.84 -17.37
N LYS A 207 -7.01 -7.05 -17.77
CA LYS A 207 -7.15 -6.53 -19.15
C LYS A 207 -6.02 -5.57 -19.56
N LEU A 208 -5.52 -4.79 -18.61
CA LEU A 208 -4.43 -3.82 -18.79
C LEU A 208 -3.12 -4.57 -18.97
N ALA A 209 -2.82 -5.51 -18.06
CA ALA A 209 -1.58 -6.26 -18.06
C ALA A 209 -1.49 -7.27 -19.23
N SER A 210 -2.61 -7.80 -19.73
CA SER A 210 -2.61 -8.93 -20.67
C SER A 210 -2.19 -8.64 -22.12
N CYS A 211 -2.09 -7.37 -22.57
CA CYS A 211 -1.62 -7.05 -23.93
C CYS A 211 -0.61 -5.89 -23.93
N PRO A 212 0.51 -5.96 -24.70
CA PRO A 212 1.52 -4.90 -24.73
C PRO A 212 0.96 -3.51 -25.05
N ASP A 213 0.00 -3.41 -25.98
CA ASP A 213 -0.64 -2.12 -26.32
C ASP A 213 -1.44 -1.52 -25.16
N ASN A 214 -2.00 -2.35 -24.27
CA ASN A 214 -2.76 -1.88 -23.11
C ASN A 214 -1.81 -1.40 -22.01
N ARG A 215 -0.74 -2.16 -21.73
CA ARG A 215 0.35 -1.74 -20.85
C ARG A 215 0.97 -0.43 -21.33
N LYS A 216 1.25 -0.30 -22.63
CA LYS A 216 1.80 0.92 -23.24
C LYS A 216 0.88 2.14 -23.09
N LYS A 217 -0.44 2.00 -23.30
CA LYS A 217 -1.42 3.09 -23.04
C LYS A 217 -1.35 3.55 -21.58
N PHE A 218 -1.40 2.60 -20.65
CA PHE A 218 -1.30 2.86 -19.23
C PHE A 218 0.00 3.56 -18.85
N ILE A 219 1.16 3.02 -19.23
CA ILE A 219 2.48 3.58 -18.94
C ILE A 219 2.62 5.01 -19.50
N THR A 220 2.15 5.25 -20.72
CA THR A 220 2.15 6.58 -21.35
C THR A 220 1.30 7.57 -20.56
N SER A 221 0.10 7.17 -20.14
CA SER A 221 -0.81 8.01 -19.37
C SER A 221 -0.33 8.23 -17.93
N LEU A 222 0.25 7.21 -17.30
CA LEU A 222 0.88 7.26 -15.98
C LEU A 222 2.03 8.27 -15.97
N LYS A 223 2.94 8.22 -16.95
CA LYS A 223 4.05 9.19 -17.06
C LYS A 223 3.53 10.63 -17.17
N GLN A 224 2.46 10.85 -17.93
CA GLN A 224 1.80 12.16 -18.02
C GLN A 224 1.12 12.56 -16.69
N PHE A 225 0.51 11.62 -15.97
CA PHE A 225 -0.13 11.87 -14.67
C PHE A 225 0.89 12.26 -13.59
N LEU A 226 1.97 11.48 -13.46
CA LEU A 226 3.08 11.75 -12.53
C LEU A 226 3.65 13.15 -12.76
N ALA A 227 3.92 13.51 -14.03
CA ALA A 227 4.39 14.83 -14.42
C ALA A 227 3.34 15.95 -14.20
N LYS A 228 2.03 15.71 -14.46
CA LYS A 228 0.96 16.70 -14.28
C LYS A 228 0.87 17.22 -12.84
N TYR A 229 1.08 16.33 -11.86
CA TYR A 229 0.92 16.66 -10.43
C TYR A 229 2.25 16.77 -9.66
N GLY A 230 3.35 16.27 -10.19
CA GLY A 230 4.69 16.38 -9.58
C GLY A 230 5.06 15.25 -8.61
N PHE A 231 4.45 14.08 -8.77
CA PHE A 231 4.81 12.88 -8.00
C PHE A 231 6.24 12.40 -8.32
N LYS A 232 6.84 11.63 -7.41
CA LYS A 232 8.19 11.04 -7.54
C LYS A 232 8.22 9.53 -7.72
N GLY A 233 7.08 8.88 -7.59
CA GLY A 233 6.94 7.46 -7.91
C GLY A 233 5.48 7.02 -7.92
N VAL A 234 5.30 5.74 -8.22
CA VAL A 234 4.02 5.05 -8.30
C VAL A 234 4.06 3.79 -7.44
N ASP A 235 2.97 3.51 -6.73
CA ASP A 235 2.71 2.20 -6.14
C ASP A 235 1.57 1.50 -6.89
N ILE A 236 1.77 0.22 -7.20
CA ILE A 236 0.75 -0.63 -7.83
C ILE A 236 0.15 -1.57 -6.78
N ASP A 237 -1.07 -1.27 -6.37
CA ASP A 237 -1.85 -2.01 -5.38
C ASP A 237 -2.93 -2.84 -6.08
N TRP A 238 -2.50 -3.90 -6.78
CA TRP A 238 -3.39 -4.85 -7.42
C TRP A 238 -3.82 -5.92 -6.40
N GLU A 239 -5.09 -5.87 -5.98
CA GLU A 239 -5.68 -6.82 -5.01
C GLU A 239 -6.71 -7.79 -5.63
N TYR A 240 -6.32 -8.91 -6.25
CA TYR A 240 -4.98 -9.47 -6.46
C TYR A 240 -4.86 -10.12 -7.85
N PRO A 241 -3.66 -10.15 -8.47
CA PRO A 241 -3.43 -10.90 -9.70
C PRO A 241 -3.80 -12.38 -9.51
N GLY A 242 -4.35 -13.02 -10.54
CA GLY A 242 -4.60 -14.47 -10.60
C GLY A 242 -5.63 -15.06 -9.63
N ALA A 243 -6.02 -14.34 -8.57
CA ALA A 243 -6.99 -14.78 -7.58
C ALA A 243 -8.43 -14.74 -8.16
N PRO A 244 -9.10 -15.89 -8.40
CA PRO A 244 -10.37 -15.91 -9.15
C PRO A 244 -11.52 -15.21 -8.41
N GLU A 245 -11.52 -15.22 -7.08
CA GLU A 245 -12.48 -14.48 -6.25
C GLU A 245 -12.25 -12.97 -6.23
N ARG A 246 -11.12 -12.52 -6.81
CA ARG A 246 -10.76 -11.13 -7.11
C ARG A 246 -10.64 -10.91 -8.62
N ASN A 247 -11.44 -11.63 -9.41
CA ASN A 247 -11.54 -11.49 -10.87
C ASN A 247 -10.21 -11.71 -11.66
N GLY A 248 -9.18 -12.29 -11.04
CA GLY A 248 -7.89 -12.54 -11.67
C GLY A 248 -7.88 -13.72 -12.64
N ASP A 249 -6.93 -13.67 -13.58
CA ASP A 249 -6.64 -14.72 -14.57
C ASP A 249 -5.28 -15.38 -14.26
N PRO A 250 -5.11 -16.71 -14.39
CA PRO A 250 -3.82 -17.36 -14.09
C PRO A 250 -2.60 -16.85 -14.87
N ARG A 251 -2.79 -16.12 -15.98
CA ARG A 251 -1.73 -15.45 -16.74
C ARG A 251 -1.23 -14.16 -16.08
N ASP A 252 -1.99 -13.59 -15.13
CA ASP A 252 -1.69 -12.32 -14.47
C ASP A 252 -0.30 -12.29 -13.84
N THR A 253 0.18 -13.40 -13.26
CA THR A 253 1.54 -13.53 -12.71
C THR A 253 2.62 -13.09 -13.71
N GLN A 254 2.54 -13.58 -14.96
CA GLN A 254 3.51 -13.25 -16.02
C GLN A 254 3.21 -11.88 -16.65
N ASN A 255 1.94 -11.53 -16.77
CA ASN A 255 1.50 -10.24 -17.30
C ASN A 255 1.93 -9.06 -16.39
N PHE A 256 1.94 -9.25 -15.07
CA PHE A 256 2.35 -8.23 -14.11
C PHE A 256 3.88 -8.04 -14.12
N VAL A 257 4.66 -9.12 -14.25
CA VAL A 257 6.12 -9.04 -14.52
C VAL A 257 6.39 -8.29 -15.84
N ALA A 258 5.61 -8.54 -16.90
CA ALA A 258 5.73 -7.78 -18.14
C ALA A 258 5.40 -6.29 -17.97
N LEU A 259 4.34 -5.96 -17.22
CA LEU A 259 3.96 -4.59 -16.90
C LEU A 259 5.03 -3.85 -16.11
N LEU A 260 5.57 -4.43 -15.03
CA LEU A 260 6.59 -3.77 -14.21
C LEU A 260 7.90 -3.58 -14.98
N ARG A 261 8.30 -4.55 -15.81
CA ARG A 261 9.46 -4.43 -16.72
C ARG A 261 9.32 -3.29 -17.73
N GLU A 262 8.14 -3.16 -18.33
CA GLU A 262 7.85 -2.08 -19.29
C GLU A 262 7.74 -0.71 -18.58
N MET A 263 7.15 -0.66 -17.37
CA MET A 263 7.19 0.53 -16.52
C MET A 263 8.63 0.93 -16.17
N HIS A 264 9.47 -0.03 -15.74
CA HIS A 264 10.86 0.25 -15.38
C HIS A 264 11.67 0.82 -16.56
N ALA A 265 11.47 0.29 -17.76
CA ALA A 265 12.12 0.79 -18.98
C ALA A 265 11.68 2.22 -19.36
N GLU A 266 10.40 2.56 -19.19
CA GLU A 266 9.82 3.84 -19.64
C GLU A 266 9.80 4.96 -18.59
N ILE A 267 9.69 4.62 -17.29
CA ILE A 267 9.63 5.59 -16.17
C ILE A 267 10.66 5.35 -15.06
N GLY A 268 11.23 4.15 -14.90
CA GLY A 268 12.10 3.77 -13.77
C GLY A 268 13.44 4.49 -13.66
N GLN A 269 13.77 5.40 -14.58
CA GLN A 269 14.94 6.30 -14.51
C GLN A 269 14.58 7.72 -14.01
N GLU A 270 13.29 8.03 -13.85
CA GLU A 270 12.75 9.36 -13.52
C GLU A 270 11.78 9.32 -12.32
N TYR A 271 11.10 8.18 -12.13
CA TYR A 271 10.11 7.92 -11.09
C TYR A 271 10.36 6.56 -10.45
N GLY A 272 10.24 6.48 -9.13
CA GLY A 272 10.29 5.21 -8.41
C GLY A 272 9.05 4.34 -8.65
N ILE A 273 9.20 3.03 -8.51
CA ILE A 273 8.13 2.03 -8.68
C ILE A 273 8.08 1.13 -7.44
N SER A 274 6.92 1.00 -6.82
CA SER A 274 6.66 -0.02 -5.79
C SER A 274 5.37 -0.80 -6.05
N VAL A 275 5.21 -1.89 -5.30
CA VAL A 275 4.07 -2.80 -5.38
C VAL A 275 3.64 -3.17 -3.96
N ALA A 276 2.35 -3.07 -3.67
CA ALA A 276 1.77 -3.63 -2.46
C ALA A 276 1.69 -5.16 -2.57
N LEU A 277 2.08 -5.86 -1.50
CA LEU A 277 2.09 -7.32 -1.42
C LEU A 277 1.20 -7.82 -0.27
N PRO A 278 0.34 -8.82 -0.49
CA PRO A 278 -0.39 -9.47 0.59
C PRO A 278 0.54 -10.34 1.45
N ALA A 279 0.35 -10.36 2.78
CA ALA A 279 1.06 -11.32 3.64
C ALA A 279 0.58 -12.78 3.45
N SER A 280 -0.68 -13.00 3.05
CA SER A 280 -1.23 -14.36 2.90
C SER A 280 -0.70 -15.06 1.64
N TYR A 281 -0.13 -16.25 1.82
CA TYR A 281 0.33 -17.13 0.72
C TYR A 281 -0.76 -17.42 -0.33
N TRP A 282 -2.05 -17.44 0.06
CA TRP A 282 -3.15 -17.68 -0.87
C TRP A 282 -3.25 -16.62 -1.99
N TYR A 283 -2.84 -15.38 -1.70
CA TYR A 283 -2.74 -14.30 -2.66
C TYR A 283 -1.31 -14.10 -3.17
N LEU A 284 -0.31 -14.15 -2.29
CA LEU A 284 1.10 -13.92 -2.63
C LEU A 284 1.63 -14.92 -3.66
N ARG A 285 1.07 -16.14 -3.75
CA ARG A 285 1.42 -17.16 -4.75
C ARG A 285 1.25 -16.71 -6.21
N TRP A 286 0.52 -15.64 -6.48
CA TRP A 286 0.32 -15.07 -7.83
C TRP A 286 1.33 -13.97 -8.18
N PHE A 287 2.28 -13.67 -7.30
CA PHE A 287 3.33 -12.67 -7.50
C PHE A 287 4.66 -13.40 -7.73
N ASP A 288 5.26 -13.26 -8.92
CA ASP A 288 6.62 -13.75 -9.16
C ASP A 288 7.64 -12.76 -8.56
N LEU A 289 7.75 -12.78 -7.23
CA LEU A 289 8.57 -11.82 -6.48
C LEU A 289 10.01 -11.73 -6.99
N ARG A 290 10.57 -12.83 -7.51
CA ARG A 290 11.95 -12.87 -7.97
C ARG A 290 12.13 -12.24 -9.36
N ALA A 291 11.13 -12.36 -10.25
CA ALA A 291 11.13 -11.63 -11.51
C ALA A 291 10.69 -10.16 -11.34
N MET A 292 9.81 -9.86 -10.39
CA MET A 292 9.34 -8.49 -10.10
C MET A 292 10.42 -7.62 -9.44
N GLU A 293 11.30 -8.22 -8.63
CA GLU A 293 12.38 -7.57 -7.86
C GLU A 293 13.36 -6.74 -8.71
N GLU A 294 13.60 -7.13 -9.97
CA GLU A 294 14.47 -6.39 -10.91
C GLU A 294 13.89 -5.02 -11.30
N TYR A 295 12.55 -4.89 -11.27
CA TYR A 295 11.84 -3.76 -11.91
C TYR A 295 11.23 -2.76 -10.92
N VAL A 296 11.19 -3.09 -9.62
CA VAL A 296 10.67 -2.23 -8.55
C VAL A 296 11.79 -1.73 -7.64
N ASP A 297 11.67 -0.53 -7.09
CA ASP A 297 12.55 -0.02 -6.05
C ASP A 297 12.41 -0.83 -4.76
N PHE A 298 11.17 -1.13 -4.38
CA PHE A 298 10.80 -1.90 -3.20
C PHE A 298 9.33 -2.37 -3.22
N PHE A 299 8.97 -3.21 -2.26
CA PHE A 299 7.62 -3.71 -2.03
C PHE A 299 7.06 -3.24 -0.68
N GLY A 300 5.75 -3.00 -0.58
CA GLY A 300 5.05 -2.75 0.69
C GLY A 300 4.27 -3.99 1.14
N LEU A 301 4.70 -4.67 2.19
CA LEU A 301 4.06 -5.92 2.63
C LEU A 301 2.95 -5.66 3.64
N MET A 302 1.71 -5.99 3.27
CA MET A 302 0.50 -5.79 4.08
C MET A 302 0.40 -6.84 5.19
N THR A 303 1.19 -6.66 6.25
CA THR A 303 1.20 -7.49 7.47
C THR A 303 0.12 -7.05 8.50
N TYR A 304 -1.06 -6.80 7.98
CA TYR A 304 -2.28 -6.45 8.70
C TYR A 304 -3.48 -7.12 8.01
N ASP A 305 -4.65 -7.06 8.63
CA ASP A 305 -5.87 -7.73 8.16
C ASP A 305 -5.76 -9.25 8.03
N LEU A 306 -4.97 -9.84 8.93
CA LEU A 306 -4.89 -11.28 9.11
C LEU A 306 -6.23 -11.90 9.55
N HIS A 307 -7.07 -11.11 10.24
CA HIS A 307 -8.30 -11.54 10.88
C HIS A 307 -9.39 -10.48 10.81
N GLY A 308 -10.64 -10.95 10.76
CA GLY A 308 -11.82 -10.09 10.65
C GLY A 308 -13.12 -10.88 10.70
N THR A 309 -14.24 -10.27 10.33
CA THR A 309 -15.55 -10.96 10.35
C THR A 309 -15.75 -11.96 9.22
N TRP A 310 -14.91 -11.93 8.19
CA TRP A 310 -14.87 -12.95 7.15
C TRP A 310 -14.43 -14.33 7.67
N ASP A 311 -13.74 -14.39 8.82
CA ASP A 311 -13.30 -15.66 9.44
C ASP A 311 -14.48 -16.61 9.74
N SER A 312 -15.71 -16.08 9.86
CA SER A 312 -16.95 -16.87 9.97
C SER A 312 -17.29 -17.73 8.76
N GLU A 313 -16.70 -17.48 7.58
CA GLU A 313 -16.90 -18.24 6.35
C GLU A 313 -15.80 -19.29 6.10
N GLY A 314 -14.76 -19.32 6.95
CA GLY A 314 -13.59 -20.18 6.82
C GLY A 314 -13.38 -21.13 8.01
N ASP A 315 -12.27 -21.86 7.97
CA ASP A 315 -11.89 -22.91 8.92
C ASP A 315 -11.38 -22.36 10.30
N PHE A 316 -11.59 -21.06 10.54
CA PHE A 316 -11.29 -20.36 11.80
C PHE A 316 -12.57 -20.10 12.60
N GLY A 317 -13.65 -19.68 11.93
CA GLY A 317 -14.96 -19.46 12.52
C GLY A 317 -15.05 -18.21 13.40
N ASN A 318 -16.11 -18.16 14.21
CA ASN A 318 -16.47 -17.02 15.05
C ASN A 318 -15.62 -16.91 16.34
N VAL A 319 -14.30 -16.83 16.20
CA VAL A 319 -13.30 -16.72 17.28
C VAL A 319 -12.56 -15.39 17.15
N ILE A 320 -12.31 -14.71 18.28
CA ILE A 320 -11.56 -13.43 18.32
C ILE A 320 -10.08 -13.71 18.08
N ALA A 321 -9.49 -12.98 17.14
CA ALA A 321 -8.07 -13.03 16.82
C ALA A 321 -7.53 -11.64 16.46
N GLY A 322 -6.20 -11.51 16.49
CA GLY A 322 -5.52 -10.24 16.27
C GLY A 322 -5.19 -10.00 14.80
N HIS A 323 -5.79 -8.98 14.17
CA HIS A 323 -5.53 -8.67 12.75
C HIS A 323 -4.08 -8.26 12.43
N THR A 324 -3.22 -8.11 13.46
CA THR A 324 -1.78 -7.85 13.36
C THR A 324 -0.93 -8.75 14.29
N ASP A 325 -1.38 -9.98 14.62
CA ASP A 325 -0.61 -10.92 15.47
C ASP A 325 0.73 -11.29 14.81
N ILE A 326 1.84 -10.84 15.42
CA ILE A 326 3.18 -11.04 14.88
C ILE A 326 3.61 -12.52 14.82
N ALA A 327 3.02 -13.39 15.64
CA ALA A 327 3.30 -14.82 15.66
C ALA A 327 2.64 -15.55 14.47
N GLU A 328 1.50 -15.06 13.98
CA GLU A 328 0.90 -15.49 12.71
C GLU A 328 1.71 -14.92 11.52
N VAL A 329 2.02 -13.62 11.56
CA VAL A 329 2.85 -12.95 10.53
C VAL A 329 4.20 -13.65 10.34
N GLN A 330 4.86 -14.11 11.40
CA GLN A 330 6.13 -14.85 11.32
C GLN A 330 6.07 -16.07 10.39
N ASN A 331 4.91 -16.75 10.33
CA ASN A 331 4.69 -17.90 9.44
C ASN A 331 4.25 -17.45 8.04
N MET A 332 3.48 -16.38 7.94
CA MET A 332 3.02 -15.80 6.67
C MET A 332 4.17 -15.24 5.82
N ILE A 333 5.21 -14.66 6.42
CA ILE A 333 6.36 -14.11 5.67
C ILE A 333 7.34 -15.17 5.16
N LEU A 334 7.20 -16.45 5.53
CA LEU A 334 8.14 -17.50 5.12
C LEU A 334 8.33 -17.62 3.59
N PRO A 335 7.28 -17.55 2.73
CA PRO A 335 7.44 -17.68 1.28
C PRO A 335 8.35 -16.63 0.62
N LEU A 336 8.56 -15.46 1.23
CA LEU A 336 9.54 -14.48 0.76
C LEU A 336 10.95 -15.11 0.67
N TRP A 337 11.30 -15.91 1.69
CA TRP A 337 12.61 -16.56 1.79
C TRP A 337 12.74 -17.78 0.87
N TYR A 338 11.62 -18.37 0.43
CA TYR A 338 11.61 -19.43 -0.60
C TYR A 338 11.72 -18.85 -2.01
N ALA A 339 11.07 -17.70 -2.26
CA ALA A 339 11.19 -16.95 -3.51
C ALA A 339 12.58 -16.33 -3.70
N GLY A 340 13.32 -16.11 -2.61
CA GLY A 340 14.69 -15.59 -2.64
C GLY A 340 14.79 -14.07 -2.88
N VAL A 341 13.73 -13.32 -2.58
CA VAL A 341 13.71 -11.86 -2.65
C VAL A 341 14.61 -11.25 -1.55
N ASP A 342 15.29 -10.15 -1.86
CA ASP A 342 16.09 -9.40 -0.91
C ASP A 342 15.20 -8.82 0.20
N PRO A 343 15.43 -9.12 1.49
CA PRO A 343 14.71 -8.48 2.59
C PRO A 343 14.80 -6.94 2.55
N ALA A 344 15.88 -6.35 2.03
CA ALA A 344 16.02 -4.90 1.91
C ALA A 344 15.08 -4.29 0.85
N LYS A 345 14.53 -5.09 -0.08
CA LYS A 345 13.43 -4.69 -0.98
C LYS A 345 12.08 -4.68 -0.28
N ILE A 346 11.90 -5.36 0.85
CA ILE A 346 10.59 -5.46 1.54
C ILE A 346 10.47 -4.38 2.63
N ASN A 347 9.31 -3.73 2.72
CA ASN A 347 8.94 -2.84 3.83
C ASN A 347 7.78 -3.48 4.63
N PHE A 348 7.88 -3.48 5.96
CA PHE A 348 6.93 -4.15 6.86
C PHE A 348 5.70 -3.30 7.18
N GLY A 349 4.50 -3.84 6.99
CA GLY A 349 3.21 -3.17 7.17
C GLY A 349 2.80 -2.95 8.64
N LEU A 350 2.28 -1.76 8.92
CA LEU A 350 1.79 -1.30 10.22
C LEU A 350 0.37 -0.73 10.05
N ALA A 351 -0.57 -1.19 10.88
CA ALA A 351 -1.94 -0.68 10.92
C ALA A 351 -2.05 0.53 11.88
N TYR A 352 -2.63 1.64 11.42
CA TYR A 352 -3.05 2.78 12.26
C TYR A 352 -4.56 2.74 12.56
N TYR A 353 -5.11 1.53 12.61
CA TYR A 353 -6.49 1.19 12.96
C TYR A 353 -6.49 -0.13 13.73
N GLY A 354 -7.60 -0.43 14.39
CA GLY A 354 -7.90 -1.74 14.93
C GLY A 354 -9.02 -2.45 14.18
N ARG A 355 -9.10 -3.78 14.32
CA ARG A 355 -10.27 -4.58 13.96
C ARG A 355 -10.97 -5.13 15.20
N GLY A 356 -12.29 -5.23 15.12
CA GLY A 356 -13.12 -5.46 16.30
C GLY A 356 -14.37 -6.30 16.07
N TYR A 357 -14.85 -6.86 17.18
CA TYR A 357 -15.93 -7.84 17.21
C TYR A 357 -16.95 -7.54 18.31
N THR A 358 -18.22 -7.79 18.02
CA THR A 358 -19.28 -7.86 19.04
C THR A 358 -19.20 -9.22 19.74
N LEU A 359 -18.97 -9.22 21.05
CA LEU A 359 -18.82 -10.42 21.87
C LEU A 359 -20.10 -11.27 21.91
N SER A 360 -19.97 -12.59 21.80
CA SER A 360 -21.08 -13.54 22.03
C SER A 360 -21.47 -13.56 23.51
N ASN A 361 -20.49 -13.53 24.41
CA ASN A 361 -20.63 -13.48 25.86
C ASN A 361 -19.66 -12.43 26.42
N PRO A 362 -20.11 -11.30 26.98
CA PRO A 362 -19.22 -10.26 27.54
C PRO A 362 -18.27 -10.74 28.65
N SER A 363 -18.59 -11.86 29.32
CA SER A 363 -17.69 -12.49 30.31
C SER A 363 -16.48 -13.18 29.68
N CYS A 364 -16.45 -13.35 28.35
CA CYS A 364 -15.30 -13.85 27.59
C CYS A 364 -14.92 -12.78 26.54
N HIS A 365 -13.87 -12.02 26.86
CA HIS A 365 -13.53 -10.77 26.17
C HIS A 365 -12.02 -10.67 25.84
N ALA A 366 -11.39 -11.80 25.49
CA ALA A 366 -10.00 -11.88 25.07
C ALA A 366 -9.88 -12.64 23.74
N VAL A 367 -8.71 -12.59 23.11
CA VAL A 367 -8.34 -13.50 22.00
C VAL A 367 -8.69 -14.96 22.36
N GLY A 368 -9.31 -15.69 21.42
CA GLY A 368 -9.83 -17.04 21.64
C GLY A 368 -11.29 -17.12 22.13
N CYS A 369 -11.88 -16.03 22.60
CA CYS A 369 -13.32 -15.99 22.91
C CYS A 369 -14.18 -15.92 21.62
N SER A 370 -15.49 -16.18 21.73
CA SER A 370 -16.40 -16.17 20.57
C SER A 370 -17.14 -14.84 20.36
N TRP A 371 -17.38 -14.50 19.09
CA TRP A 371 -18.10 -13.31 18.66
C TRP A 371 -19.35 -13.61 17.81
N LYS A 372 -20.25 -12.61 17.71
CA LYS A 372 -21.53 -12.69 16.97
C LYS A 372 -21.71 -11.65 15.86
N GLY A 373 -20.71 -10.80 15.63
CA GLY A 373 -20.66 -9.86 14.52
C GLY A 373 -19.43 -8.95 14.59
N PRO A 374 -19.29 -7.98 13.66
CA PRO A 374 -18.31 -6.91 13.79
C PRO A 374 -18.54 -6.08 15.06
N SER A 375 -17.55 -5.32 15.51
CA SER A 375 -17.80 -4.26 16.50
C SER A 375 -18.73 -3.19 15.93
N ASP A 376 -19.33 -2.40 16.82
CA ASP A 376 -19.98 -1.15 16.43
C ASP A 376 -18.98 -0.23 15.70
N GLU A 377 -19.52 0.68 14.88
CA GLU A 377 -18.76 1.61 14.04
C GLU A 377 -18.08 2.72 14.86
N GLY A 378 -16.87 3.12 14.44
CA GLY A 378 -16.22 4.31 14.98
C GLY A 378 -17.03 5.60 14.72
N PRO A 379 -17.02 6.57 15.67
CA PRO A 379 -17.85 7.76 15.59
C PRO A 379 -17.59 8.63 14.35
N CYS A 380 -16.38 8.56 13.77
CA CYS A 380 -15.93 9.33 12.62
C CYS A 380 -15.66 8.45 11.37
N SER A 381 -15.20 7.22 11.56
CA SER A 381 -14.89 6.28 10.47
C SER A 381 -16.12 5.53 9.92
N LYS A 382 -17.25 5.51 10.67
CA LYS A 382 -18.55 4.94 10.25
C LYS A 382 -18.49 3.51 9.69
N THR A 383 -17.45 2.76 10.03
CA THR A 383 -17.16 1.42 9.47
C THR A 383 -17.27 0.39 10.58
N LYS A 384 -18.21 -0.56 10.47
CA LYS A 384 -18.37 -1.62 11.48
C LYS A 384 -17.18 -2.57 11.47
N GLY A 385 -16.73 -2.98 12.66
CA GLY A 385 -15.59 -3.87 12.84
C GLY A 385 -14.23 -3.21 12.63
N VAL A 386 -14.19 -1.88 12.47
CA VAL A 386 -12.98 -1.07 12.30
C VAL A 386 -13.08 0.18 13.18
N MET A 387 -11.97 0.58 13.79
CA MET A 387 -11.82 1.91 14.38
C MET A 387 -10.44 2.45 14.05
N THR A 388 -10.33 3.73 13.68
CA THR A 388 -9.02 4.38 13.51
C THR A 388 -8.30 4.48 14.85
N LEU A 389 -6.96 4.50 14.85
CA LEU A 389 -6.18 4.62 16.08
C LEU A 389 -6.51 5.91 16.84
N HIS A 390 -6.83 7.01 16.15
CA HIS A 390 -7.34 8.21 16.79
C HIS A 390 -8.69 8.00 17.53
N GLU A 391 -9.62 7.24 16.96
CA GLU A 391 -10.88 6.88 17.64
C GLU A 391 -10.65 5.97 18.84
N ILE A 392 -9.66 5.06 18.78
CA ILE A 392 -9.28 4.17 19.89
C ILE A 392 -8.59 4.97 21.02
N GLU A 393 -7.64 5.85 20.69
CA GLU A 393 -7.04 6.79 21.66
C GLU A 393 -8.12 7.66 22.32
N ASN A 394 -9.03 8.25 21.54
CA ASN A 394 -10.14 9.05 22.06
C ASN A 394 -11.05 8.24 22.99
N LEU A 395 -11.41 7.00 22.62
CA LEU A 395 -12.20 6.10 23.45
C LEU A 395 -11.51 5.85 24.80
N ILE A 396 -10.22 5.52 24.79
CA ILE A 396 -9.41 5.29 25.99
C ILE A 396 -9.38 6.54 26.88
N LEU A 397 -9.12 7.72 26.31
CA LEU A 397 -9.02 8.98 27.06
C LEU A 397 -10.34 9.36 27.76
N HIS A 398 -11.48 9.24 27.07
CA HIS A 398 -12.79 9.63 27.61
C HIS A 398 -13.35 8.61 28.62
N THR A 399 -13.15 7.32 28.38
CA THR A 399 -13.68 6.25 29.24
C THR A 399 -12.75 5.87 30.40
N ARG A 400 -11.45 6.19 30.29
CA ARG A 400 -10.37 5.75 31.20
C ARG A 400 -10.21 4.22 31.27
N LEU A 401 -10.64 3.50 30.23
CA LEU A 401 -10.35 2.08 30.04
C LEU A 401 -8.83 1.84 29.96
N ARG A 402 -8.41 0.60 30.22
CA ARG A 402 -7.01 0.18 30.18
C ARG A 402 -6.83 -0.91 29.14
N PRO A 403 -6.13 -0.63 28.02
CA PRO A 403 -5.75 -1.66 27.05
C PRO A 403 -4.84 -2.72 27.69
N GLN A 404 -4.98 -3.97 27.24
CA GLN A 404 -4.12 -5.08 27.61
C GLN A 404 -3.08 -5.31 26.49
N LEU A 405 -1.79 -5.33 26.86
CA LEU A 405 -0.71 -5.64 25.92
C LEU A 405 -0.55 -7.16 25.76
N LEU A 406 -0.87 -7.64 24.56
CA LEU A 406 -0.69 -9.03 24.15
C LEU A 406 0.78 -9.23 23.71
N GLN A 407 1.60 -9.74 24.63
CA GLN A 407 3.06 -9.75 24.51
C GLN A 407 3.61 -10.68 23.43
N LYS A 408 2.96 -11.83 23.17
CA LYS A 408 3.35 -12.76 22.10
C LYS A 408 2.98 -12.17 20.73
N GLU A 409 1.80 -11.57 20.69
CA GLU A 409 1.12 -11.06 19.49
C GLU A 409 1.68 -9.69 19.06
N MET A 410 2.35 -9.00 19.99
CA MET A 410 2.87 -7.62 19.85
C MET A 410 1.80 -6.63 19.39
N MET A 411 0.64 -6.66 20.05
CA MET A 411 -0.49 -5.75 19.81
C MET A 411 -1.23 -5.48 21.12
N LYS A 412 -2.20 -4.58 21.12
CA LYS A 412 -3.08 -4.32 22.28
C LYS A 412 -4.50 -4.75 21.99
N GLU A 413 -5.19 -5.24 23.02
CA GLU A 413 -6.63 -5.46 23.01
C GLU A 413 -7.34 -4.51 23.99
N LEU A 414 -8.57 -4.13 23.67
CA LEU A 414 -9.40 -3.25 24.47
C LEU A 414 -10.85 -3.73 24.43
N THR A 415 -11.43 -3.95 25.61
CA THR A 415 -12.84 -4.32 25.78
C THR A 415 -13.65 -3.14 26.28
N PHE A 416 -14.83 -2.92 25.70
CA PHE A 416 -15.77 -1.86 26.08
C PHE A 416 -17.21 -2.32 25.87
N ASN A 417 -18.09 -2.15 26.87
CA ASN A 417 -19.46 -2.67 26.85
C ASN A 417 -19.50 -4.19 26.53
N ASN A 418 -19.99 -4.55 25.35
CA ASN A 418 -20.01 -5.91 24.78
C ASN A 418 -19.16 -6.02 23.50
N GLN A 419 -18.18 -5.14 23.35
CA GLN A 419 -17.33 -4.96 22.18
C GLN A 419 -15.86 -5.21 22.54
N TRP A 420 -15.09 -5.69 21.56
CA TRP A 420 -13.65 -5.88 21.63
C TRP A 420 -13.00 -5.26 20.38
N ILE A 421 -11.85 -4.60 20.55
CA ILE A 421 -11.01 -4.10 19.47
C ILE A 421 -9.55 -4.51 19.72
N GLY A 422 -8.92 -5.10 18.70
CA GLY A 422 -7.49 -5.42 18.67
C GLY A 422 -6.78 -4.48 17.71
N TYR A 423 -5.68 -3.87 18.16
CA TYR A 423 -5.06 -2.72 17.47
C TYR A 423 -3.57 -2.55 17.83
N ASP A 424 -2.89 -1.65 17.12
CA ASP A 424 -1.51 -1.23 17.39
C ASP A 424 -1.43 0.22 17.88
N ASP A 425 -0.46 0.55 18.75
CA ASP A 425 -0.11 1.91 19.13
C ASP A 425 1.42 2.13 19.22
N ALA A 426 1.86 3.30 19.70
CA ALA A 426 3.27 3.67 19.75
C ALA A 426 4.19 2.65 20.46
N ASP A 427 3.69 1.88 21.44
CA ASP A 427 4.51 0.83 22.08
C ASP A 427 4.65 -0.38 21.16
N THR A 428 3.56 -0.84 20.55
CA THR A 428 3.51 -2.08 19.77
C THR A 428 4.08 -1.89 18.37
N ILE A 429 3.86 -0.72 17.76
CA ILE A 429 4.57 -0.25 16.55
C ILE A 429 6.08 -0.30 16.77
N LYS A 430 6.57 0.15 17.93
CA LYS A 430 8.00 0.12 18.28
C LYS A 430 8.52 -1.31 18.50
N MET A 431 7.72 -2.20 19.10
CA MET A 431 8.04 -3.63 19.19
C MET A 431 8.14 -4.28 17.80
N LYS A 432 7.15 -4.04 16.94
CA LYS A 432 7.10 -4.52 15.56
C LYS A 432 8.21 -3.96 14.68
N LYS A 433 8.56 -2.67 14.81
CA LYS A 433 9.74 -2.05 14.13
C LYS A 433 11.05 -2.75 14.50
N LYS A 434 11.23 -3.11 15.78
CA LYS A 434 12.39 -3.89 16.23
C LYS A 434 12.37 -5.33 15.71
N TRP A 435 11.21 -6.00 15.71
CA TRP A 435 11.04 -7.34 15.14
C TRP A 435 11.31 -7.35 13.63
N ALA A 436 10.77 -6.40 12.87
CA ALA A 436 10.98 -6.25 11.43
C ALA A 436 12.47 -6.11 11.06
N SER A 437 13.26 -5.45 11.91
CA SER A 437 14.72 -5.33 11.74
C SER A 437 15.45 -6.67 12.00
N GLN A 438 14.90 -7.56 12.83
CA GLN A 438 15.41 -8.93 12.98
C GLN A 438 15.14 -9.79 11.72
N TYR A 439 14.15 -9.42 10.90
CA TYR A 439 13.91 -10.01 9.58
C TYR A 439 14.54 -9.19 8.44
N CYS A 440 15.46 -8.28 8.77
CA CYS A 440 16.21 -7.36 7.91
C CYS A 440 15.40 -6.57 6.89
N PHE A 441 14.10 -6.36 7.14
CA PHE A 441 13.27 -5.56 6.23
C PHE A 441 13.87 -4.16 6.07
N GLY A 442 13.83 -3.62 4.85
CA GLY A 442 14.48 -2.34 4.49
C GLY A 442 13.73 -1.08 4.96
N GLY A 443 12.57 -1.26 5.60
CA GLY A 443 11.75 -0.18 6.12
C GLY A 443 10.42 -0.65 6.69
N THR A 444 9.56 0.31 7.00
CA THR A 444 8.15 0.09 7.33
C THR A 444 7.20 0.83 6.40
N MET A 445 5.97 0.33 6.30
CA MET A 445 4.88 0.88 5.52
C MET A 445 3.65 1.00 6.43
N ILE A 446 2.91 2.11 6.36
CA ILE A 446 1.83 2.46 7.30
C ILE A 446 0.52 2.64 6.56
N TRP A 447 -0.50 1.87 6.94
CA TRP A 447 -1.88 2.06 6.51
C TRP A 447 -2.76 2.47 7.70
N SER A 448 -3.20 3.73 7.80
CA SER A 448 -2.80 4.90 7.02
C SER A 448 -2.63 6.13 7.92
N VAL A 449 -1.77 7.09 7.55
CA VAL A 449 -1.38 8.19 8.45
C VAL A 449 -2.53 9.16 8.78
N ASP A 450 -3.57 9.21 7.94
CA ASP A 450 -4.85 9.91 8.21
C ASP A 450 -5.69 9.26 9.32
N GLN A 451 -5.28 8.14 9.90
CA GLN A 451 -6.00 7.45 10.98
C GLN A 451 -5.40 7.76 12.36
N TYR A 452 -4.25 8.46 12.41
CA TYR A 452 -3.57 8.85 13.65
C TYR A 452 -3.50 10.36 13.91
N SER A 453 -3.47 11.18 12.84
CA SER A 453 -3.04 12.59 12.90
C SER A 453 -4.01 13.51 13.64
N SER A 454 -4.00 13.44 14.97
CA SER A 454 -4.83 14.24 15.85
C SER A 454 -4.53 15.73 15.75
N SER A 455 -5.53 16.51 15.32
CA SER A 455 -5.64 17.95 15.51
C SER A 455 -5.82 18.26 17.01
N ARG A 456 -4.75 18.07 17.77
CA ARG A 456 -4.76 18.09 19.25
C ARG A 456 -5.21 19.43 19.82
N GLU A 457 -6.43 19.45 20.35
CA GLU A 457 -6.84 20.37 21.39
C GLU A 457 -5.99 20.14 22.66
N GLY A 458 -4.85 20.85 22.76
CA GLY A 458 -4.14 21.06 24.04
C GLY A 458 -3.00 20.09 24.41
N GLY A 459 -2.53 19.21 23.52
CA GLY A 459 -1.44 18.25 23.84
C GLY A 459 -0.40 18.07 22.74
N ALA A 460 0.89 18.08 23.07
CA ALA A 460 1.99 17.98 22.10
C ALA A 460 1.96 16.65 21.31
N SER A 461 1.78 16.73 19.99
CA SER A 461 1.76 15.54 19.12
C SER A 461 3.13 14.87 19.08
N SER A 462 3.15 13.58 19.40
CA SER A 462 4.30 12.70 19.24
C SER A 462 3.94 11.68 18.15
N ASN A 463 4.61 11.76 17.01
CA ASN A 463 4.48 10.72 15.98
C ASN A 463 4.89 9.37 16.60
N PRO A 464 4.08 8.29 16.52
CA PRO A 464 4.41 6.95 17.02
C PRO A 464 5.68 6.37 16.38
N GLU A 465 6.18 6.94 15.28
CA GLU A 465 7.51 6.62 14.74
C GLU A 465 8.69 7.01 15.67
N GLY A 466 8.46 7.79 16.73
CA GLY A 466 9.35 7.86 17.89
C GLY A 466 10.25 9.11 17.99
N HIS A 467 10.11 10.09 17.10
CA HIS A 467 10.84 11.36 17.20
C HIS A 467 10.21 12.33 18.20
N SER A 468 10.55 12.18 19.47
CA SER A 468 10.17 13.13 20.52
C SER A 468 11.00 14.42 20.45
N TYR A 469 10.37 15.52 20.02
CA TYR A 469 10.94 16.85 20.19
C TYR A 469 11.04 17.22 21.67
N LEU A 470 12.25 17.09 22.23
CA LEU A 470 12.60 17.57 23.56
C LEU A 470 12.46 19.11 23.64
N LYS A 471 11.27 19.61 23.98
CA LYS A 471 11.12 20.98 24.46
C LYS A 471 11.90 21.12 25.76
N SER A 472 13.00 21.86 25.71
CA SER A 472 13.91 22.10 26.84
C SER A 472 13.23 22.93 27.93
N THR A 473 12.56 22.28 28.88
CA THR A 473 12.16 22.91 30.14
C THR A 473 13.40 23.07 31.02
N GLY A 474 13.84 24.32 31.20
CA GLY A 474 15.03 24.64 31.99
C GLY A 474 14.82 24.37 33.48
N ILE A 475 15.28 23.21 33.95
CA ILE A 475 15.36 22.88 35.38
C ILE A 475 16.82 22.60 35.73
N THR A 476 17.44 23.54 36.44
CA THR A 476 18.79 23.42 36.97
C THR A 476 18.83 22.47 38.17
N THR A 477 19.34 21.26 37.98
CA THR A 477 19.62 20.31 39.07
C THR A 477 21.09 19.89 39.03
N ALA A 478 21.84 20.20 40.08
CA ALA A 478 23.28 19.98 40.11
C ALA A 478 23.63 18.49 40.22
N LYS A 479 24.42 17.95 39.26
CA LYS A 479 25.02 16.62 39.37
C LYS A 479 26.32 16.67 40.16
N LYS A 480 26.27 16.26 41.43
CA LYS A 480 27.45 15.97 42.25
C LYS A 480 27.99 14.59 41.84
N SER A 481 29.04 14.54 41.02
CA SER A 481 29.67 13.29 40.59
C SER A 481 30.86 12.94 41.48
N LEU A 482 30.96 11.68 41.90
CA LEU A 482 32.05 11.13 42.70
C LEU A 482 32.80 10.06 41.91
N VAL A 483 33.92 10.43 41.29
CA VAL A 483 34.98 9.50 40.86
C VAL A 483 36.32 10.22 41.05
N ASN A 484 37.32 9.55 41.63
CA ASN A 484 38.68 10.07 41.82
C ASN A 484 39.66 9.44 40.80
N PRO A 485 40.86 10.03 40.60
CA PRO A 485 41.58 9.95 39.32
C PRO A 485 42.60 8.80 39.23
N PRO A 486 43.34 8.74 38.11
CA PRO A 486 44.79 8.84 38.23
C PRO A 486 45.40 10.08 37.55
N THR A 487 46.63 10.39 37.96
CA THR A 487 47.38 11.63 37.67
C THR A 487 48.00 11.71 36.28
N GLY A 488 48.06 12.92 35.71
CA GLY A 488 48.91 13.26 34.57
C GLY A 488 49.11 14.77 34.43
N VAL A 489 50.26 15.30 34.86
CA VAL A 489 50.53 16.75 34.90
C VAL A 489 51.44 17.16 33.75
N TYR A 490 50.96 18.05 32.88
CA TYR A 490 51.80 18.97 32.11
C TYR A 490 51.12 20.34 32.01
N SER A 491 51.92 21.41 31.97
CA SER A 491 51.46 22.79 31.99
C SER A 491 52.29 23.66 31.05
N THR A 492 51.63 24.43 30.18
CA THR A 492 52.25 25.50 29.40
C THR A 492 51.21 26.59 29.13
N ARG A 493 51.62 27.86 29.25
CA ARG A 493 50.84 29.05 28.91
C ARG A 493 51.27 29.56 27.54
N ILE A 494 50.35 30.14 26.76
CA ILE A 494 50.35 31.45 26.04
C ILE A 494 48.89 31.62 25.52
N ALA A 495 48.16 32.75 25.46
CA ALA A 495 48.04 34.03 26.17
C ALA A 495 47.52 35.08 25.15
N SER A 496 46.48 35.86 25.52
CA SER A 496 45.95 37.05 24.79
C SER A 496 45.26 36.77 23.42
N THR A 497 44.37 37.61 22.86
CA THR A 497 43.74 38.89 23.29
C THR A 497 42.25 38.93 22.84
N LEU A 498 41.44 39.86 23.37
CA LEU A 498 40.04 40.14 23.00
C LEU A 498 39.82 41.67 22.90
N GLN A 499 38.75 42.16 22.25
CA GLN A 499 38.37 43.57 21.93
C GLN A 499 38.75 44.05 20.49
N SER A 500 38.02 44.95 19.80
CA SER A 500 36.65 45.51 19.99
C SER A 500 36.07 46.19 18.72
N ARG A 501 34.77 46.56 18.79
CA ARG A 501 33.98 47.37 17.81
C ARG A 501 34.56 48.77 17.51
N PRO A 502 34.16 49.44 16.41
CA PRO A 502 33.08 50.46 16.52
C PRO A 502 32.03 50.44 15.37
N ARG A 503 31.30 51.56 15.17
CA ARG A 503 29.99 51.73 14.48
C ARG A 503 29.94 53.08 13.73
N GLY A 504 29.15 53.19 12.64
CA GLY A 504 28.63 54.48 12.13
C GLY A 504 27.38 54.32 11.23
N SER A 505 26.65 55.38 10.83
CA SER A 505 25.81 56.31 11.64
C SER A 505 25.27 57.50 10.80
N MET A 506 23.93 57.63 10.64
CA MET A 506 23.07 58.80 10.24
C MET A 506 21.71 58.23 9.73
N GLY A 507 20.53 58.86 9.73
CA GLY A 507 20.08 60.23 10.09
C GLY A 507 19.55 60.99 8.84
N THR A 508 18.39 61.68 8.79
CA THR A 508 17.21 61.91 9.69
C THR A 508 16.11 62.62 8.84
N SER A 509 14.84 62.94 9.20
CA SER A 509 14.06 62.93 10.45
C SER A 509 12.52 63.01 10.20
N ILE A 510 11.71 62.62 11.21
CA ILE A 510 10.39 63.14 11.71
C ILE A 510 9.37 63.81 10.73
N VAL A 511 8.10 63.33 10.75
CA VAL A 511 6.86 64.11 11.09
C VAL A 511 5.64 63.15 11.21
N ASN A 512 4.66 63.47 12.08
CA ASN A 512 3.44 62.68 12.30
C ASN A 512 2.29 63.60 12.78
N PRO A 513 1.04 63.44 12.29
CA PRO A 513 -0.15 63.52 13.17
C PRO A 513 -1.27 62.51 12.78
N GLY A 514 -2.22 62.13 13.65
CA GLY A 514 -2.35 62.38 15.09
C GLY A 514 -3.81 62.35 15.63
N GLY A 515 -4.22 61.25 16.30
CA GLY A 515 -5.49 61.14 17.06
C GLY A 515 -6.78 60.90 16.23
N THR A 516 -7.94 60.51 16.80
CA THR A 516 -8.26 59.99 18.15
C THR A 516 -9.65 59.30 18.19
N LYS A 517 -9.80 58.28 19.05
CA LYS A 517 -11.04 57.77 19.71
C LYS A 517 -12.40 57.72 18.95
N GLY A 518 -13.00 56.52 18.91
CA GLY A 518 -14.30 56.31 19.59
C GLY A 518 -15.49 55.72 18.79
N ALA A 519 -16.40 55.09 19.56
CA ALA A 519 -17.75 54.64 19.21
C ALA A 519 -17.94 53.49 18.18
N ALA A 520 -19.10 52.84 18.26
CA ALA A 520 -19.50 51.73 17.40
C ALA A 520 -20.96 51.92 16.93
N VAL A 521 -21.23 51.67 15.65
CA VAL A 521 -22.58 51.67 15.03
C VAL A 521 -22.66 50.53 14.00
N ARG A 522 -23.87 50.03 13.74
CA ARG A 522 -24.17 48.92 12.81
C ARG A 522 -24.27 49.37 11.34
N ASN A 523 -24.20 48.38 10.44
CA ASN A 523 -24.81 48.31 9.10
C ASN A 523 -24.67 49.52 8.15
N SER A 524 -24.00 49.32 7.01
CA SER A 524 -24.65 49.19 5.69
C SER A 524 -23.62 48.97 4.58
N ALA A 525 -23.97 48.25 3.52
CA ALA A 525 -23.16 48.15 2.32
C ALA A 525 -23.46 49.31 1.35
N PRO A 526 -22.46 49.73 0.56
CA PRO A 526 -22.71 50.14 -0.83
C PRO A 526 -21.96 49.24 -1.82
N THR A 527 -22.47 49.19 -3.04
CA THR A 527 -21.97 48.37 -4.15
C THR A 527 -20.75 48.97 -4.85
N GLY A 528 -19.75 48.11 -5.10
CA GLY A 528 -19.14 47.94 -6.42
C GLY A 528 -18.12 48.97 -6.92
N GLN A 529 -16.87 48.52 -7.06
CA GLN A 529 -16.09 48.71 -8.28
C GLN A 529 -15.05 47.59 -8.40
N GLU A 530 -15.03 46.89 -9.54
CA GLU A 530 -13.91 46.00 -9.90
C GLU A 530 -12.70 46.83 -10.34
N GLN A 531 -11.49 46.40 -9.98
CA GLN A 531 -10.26 46.91 -10.55
C GLN A 531 -9.45 45.78 -11.16
N THR A 532 -9.49 45.66 -12.48
CA THR A 532 -8.71 44.70 -13.25
C THR A 532 -7.24 45.13 -13.29
N VAL A 533 -6.37 44.43 -12.56
CA VAL A 533 -4.93 44.71 -12.54
C VAL A 533 -4.23 43.90 -13.65
N THR A 534 -3.95 44.55 -14.77
CA THR A 534 -3.14 43.97 -15.86
C THR A 534 -1.66 43.98 -15.48
N ILE A 535 -1.07 42.80 -15.26
CA ILE A 535 0.38 42.66 -14.99
C ILE A 535 1.10 42.27 -16.29
N THR A 536 1.85 43.21 -16.87
CA THR A 536 2.73 42.95 -18.01
C THR A 536 4.09 42.46 -17.52
N ILE A 537 4.42 41.20 -17.78
CA ILE A 537 5.74 40.62 -17.46
C ILE A 537 6.62 40.64 -18.71
N THR A 538 7.67 41.47 -18.70
CA THR A 538 8.69 41.50 -19.75
C THR A 538 9.84 40.54 -19.42
N LEU A 539 10.00 39.48 -20.19
CA LEU A 539 11.10 38.52 -20.03
C LEU A 539 12.25 38.85 -21.00
N THR A 540 13.38 39.33 -20.48
CA THR A 540 14.63 39.46 -21.23
C THR A 540 15.46 38.18 -21.11
N ALA A 541 15.64 37.45 -22.22
CA ALA A 541 16.49 36.27 -22.27
C ALA A 541 17.99 36.65 -22.33
N PRO A 542 18.89 35.92 -21.64
CA PRO A 542 20.33 36.14 -21.74
C PRO A 542 20.92 35.54 -23.04
N THR A 543 21.67 36.33 -23.79
CA THR A 543 22.37 35.87 -24.99
C THR A 543 23.64 35.09 -24.65
N ILE A 544 23.82 33.90 -25.21
CA ILE A 544 25.09 33.14 -25.17
C ILE A 544 25.72 33.18 -26.57
N ALA A 545 27.01 33.54 -26.65
CA ALA A 545 27.73 33.68 -27.91
C ALA A 545 28.21 32.33 -28.45
N ALA A 546 28.10 32.13 -29.77
CA ALA A 546 28.61 30.95 -30.46
C ALA A 546 30.08 31.15 -30.90
N THR A 547 30.97 30.25 -30.48
CA THR A 547 32.33 30.14 -31.04
C THR A 547 32.36 29.12 -32.17
N LYS A 548 32.90 29.52 -33.33
CA LYS A 548 32.98 28.69 -34.55
C LYS A 548 34.38 28.08 -34.70
N THR A 549 34.45 26.79 -34.99
CA THR A 549 35.68 26.10 -35.42
C THR A 549 35.38 25.22 -36.62
N ASP A 550 35.96 25.54 -37.78
CA ASP A 550 35.86 24.76 -39.01
C ASP A 550 36.84 23.55 -38.97
N SER A 551 36.47 22.41 -39.55
CA SER A 551 37.41 21.38 -40.01
C SER A 551 36.79 20.54 -41.14
N LYS A 552 37.63 19.97 -42.00
CA LYS A 552 37.24 19.49 -43.34
C LYS A 552 36.88 18.01 -43.40
N ILE A 553 36.05 17.68 -44.39
CA ILE A 553 35.73 16.32 -44.86
C ILE A 553 37.01 15.62 -45.35
N LEU A 554 37.15 14.33 -45.04
CA LEU A 554 37.87 13.37 -45.89
C LEU A 554 36.96 12.14 -46.12
N LEU A 555 36.97 11.62 -47.35
CA LEU A 555 36.27 10.39 -47.73
C LEU A 555 37.26 9.22 -47.77
N GLY A 556 36.84 8.04 -47.32
CA GLY A 556 37.61 6.79 -47.40
C GLY A 556 36.65 5.59 -47.50
N THR A 557 37.02 4.56 -48.27
CA THR A 557 36.11 3.49 -48.69
C THR A 557 36.72 2.09 -48.58
N THR A 558 35.86 1.08 -48.41
CA THR A 558 36.17 -0.38 -48.34
C THR A 558 36.91 -0.83 -47.07
N ALA A 559 36.82 -2.07 -46.58
CA ALA A 559 36.15 -3.29 -47.07
C ALA A 559 35.53 -4.09 -45.88
N PRO A 560 34.75 -5.18 -46.08
CA PRO A 560 33.90 -5.77 -45.03
C PRO A 560 34.61 -6.78 -44.10
N ALA A 561 34.04 -6.96 -42.91
CA ALA A 561 34.38 -8.00 -41.93
C ALA A 561 33.61 -9.32 -42.20
N PRO A 562 34.09 -10.49 -41.72
CA PRO A 562 33.65 -11.79 -42.23
C PRO A 562 32.29 -12.26 -41.69
N THR A 563 31.55 -12.97 -42.56
CA THR A 563 30.30 -13.67 -42.24
C THR A 563 30.56 -14.92 -41.38
N VAL A 564 29.89 -15.01 -40.23
CA VAL A 564 29.77 -16.25 -39.44
C VAL A 564 28.40 -16.86 -39.70
N ASN A 565 28.36 -18.10 -40.20
CA ASN A 565 27.11 -18.85 -40.35
C ASN A 565 26.60 -19.30 -38.97
N VAL A 566 25.43 -18.81 -38.57
CA VAL A 566 24.63 -19.37 -37.48
C VAL A 566 23.34 -19.92 -38.11
N GLY A 567 23.00 -21.17 -37.81
CA GLY A 567 21.86 -21.86 -38.43
C GLY A 567 20.50 -21.34 -37.98
N ASN A 568 19.46 -21.68 -38.74
CA ASN A 568 18.07 -21.25 -38.54
C ASN A 568 17.58 -21.48 -37.09
N GLY A 569 17.59 -20.42 -36.29
CA GLY A 569 16.68 -20.25 -35.14
C GLY A 569 15.42 -19.52 -35.60
N SER A 570 14.24 -19.98 -35.19
CA SER A 570 12.97 -19.35 -35.53
C SER A 570 12.78 -18.02 -34.78
N ASP A 571 12.60 -16.94 -35.53
CA ASP A 571 12.29 -15.60 -35.04
C ASP A 571 10.96 -15.58 -34.25
N PRO A 572 10.92 -15.15 -32.98
CA PRO A 572 9.75 -15.26 -32.11
C PRO A 572 8.73 -14.12 -32.33
N GLY A 573 8.07 -14.14 -33.50
CA GLY A 573 6.73 -13.58 -33.70
C GLY A 573 6.58 -12.06 -33.70
N ALA A 574 6.00 -11.51 -34.78
CA ALA A 574 5.31 -10.22 -34.70
C ALA A 574 4.18 -10.30 -33.63
N PRO A 575 3.91 -9.22 -32.88
CA PRO A 575 2.93 -9.26 -31.81
C PRO A 575 1.54 -9.63 -32.34
N GLU A 576 0.88 -10.59 -31.69
CA GLU A 576 -0.52 -10.89 -31.98
C GLU A 576 -1.38 -9.63 -31.71
N PRO A 577 -2.31 -9.28 -32.61
CA PRO A 577 -3.22 -8.16 -32.36
C PRO A 577 -4.10 -8.47 -31.15
N CYS A 578 -4.40 -7.46 -30.32
CA CYS A 578 -5.24 -7.61 -29.12
C CYS A 578 -6.75 -7.86 -29.44
N THR A 579 -7.08 -8.74 -30.39
CA THR A 579 -8.44 -9.14 -30.73
C THR A 579 -8.93 -10.23 -29.78
N GLY A 580 -9.63 -9.83 -28.72
CA GLY A 580 -10.27 -10.77 -27.81
C GLY A 580 -11.39 -11.56 -28.48
N SER A 581 -11.14 -12.83 -28.78
CA SER A 581 -12.17 -13.83 -29.11
C SER A 581 -11.96 -15.08 -28.24
N GLU A 582 -12.93 -15.43 -27.42
CA GLU A 582 -12.89 -16.65 -26.61
C GLU A 582 -12.99 -17.89 -27.52
N SER A 583 -11.90 -18.64 -27.65
CA SER A 583 -11.86 -19.91 -28.38
C SER A 583 -11.36 -21.04 -27.46
N TYR A 584 -12.24 -21.51 -26.58
CA TYR A 584 -11.97 -22.69 -25.75
C TYR A 584 -11.73 -23.94 -26.62
N PRO A 585 -10.58 -24.62 -26.52
CA PRO A 585 -10.43 -25.94 -27.10
C PRO A 585 -11.24 -26.93 -26.27
N VAL A 586 -12.44 -27.29 -26.76
CA VAL A 586 -13.26 -28.35 -26.15
C VAL A 586 -12.47 -29.66 -26.23
N SER A 587 -11.97 -30.12 -25.08
CA SER A 587 -11.24 -31.38 -24.97
C SER A 587 -12.16 -32.54 -25.35
N ALA A 588 -11.68 -33.40 -26.25
CA ALA A 588 -12.53 -34.41 -26.90
C ALA A 588 -13.06 -35.43 -25.88
N THR A 589 -14.38 -35.42 -25.65
CA THR A 589 -15.07 -36.43 -24.84
C THR A 589 -14.84 -37.81 -25.44
N ARG A 590 -14.18 -38.70 -24.70
CA ARG A 590 -14.10 -40.13 -25.05
C ARG A 590 -15.52 -40.69 -25.14
N ALA A 591 -15.91 -41.16 -26.33
CA ALA A 591 -17.11 -41.96 -26.48
C ALA A 591 -16.99 -43.24 -25.65
N ILE A 592 -18.01 -43.54 -24.84
CA ILE A 592 -18.17 -44.81 -24.12
C ILE A 592 -19.04 -45.71 -25.00
N ASP A 593 -18.59 -46.94 -25.26
CA ASP A 593 -19.30 -47.91 -26.12
C ASP A 593 -20.62 -48.39 -25.48
N GLY A 594 -21.70 -47.63 -25.73
CA GLY A 594 -23.05 -47.96 -25.31
C GLY A 594 -23.69 -49.06 -26.17
N LYS A 595 -23.26 -50.32 -26.01
CA LYS A 595 -23.92 -51.47 -26.64
C LYS A 595 -25.33 -51.70 -26.08
N ILE A 596 -26.34 -51.13 -26.73
CA ILE A 596 -27.75 -51.48 -26.50
C ILE A 596 -28.08 -52.76 -27.28
N VAL A 597 -28.50 -53.80 -26.56
CA VAL A 597 -28.98 -55.07 -27.13
C VAL A 597 -30.51 -55.01 -27.29
N PRO A 598 -31.07 -55.30 -28.47
CA PRO A 598 -32.52 -55.35 -28.65
C PRO A 598 -33.11 -56.70 -28.19
N GLY A 599 -33.84 -56.65 -27.08
CA GLY A 599 -35.04 -57.44 -26.77
C GLY A 599 -35.01 -58.97 -26.83
N ASN A 600 -35.26 -59.60 -25.68
CA ASN A 600 -36.25 -60.67 -25.60
C ASN A 600 -36.78 -60.90 -24.16
N ARG A 601 -38.07 -60.59 -23.97
CA ARG A 601 -38.92 -60.82 -22.78
C ARG A 601 -38.53 -60.08 -21.49
#